data_AF-A0AAF0ZER5-F1
#
_entry.id   AF-A0AAF0ZER5-F1
#
_cell.length_a   1.000
_cell.length_b   1.000
_cell.length_c   1.000
_cell.angle_alpha   90.00
_cell.angle_beta   90.00
_cell.angle_gamma   90.00
#
_symmetry.space_group_name_H-M   'P 1'
#
loop_
_entity.id
_entity.type
_entity.pdbx_description
1 polymer ?
#
loop_
_entity_poly.entity_id
_entity_poly.type
_entity_poly.pdbx_seq_one_letter_code
_entity_poly.pdbx_strand_id
1 'polypeptide(L)'
;MLKRGILSDFFFFLFVDLTNHDLLKALAKTGKPLICSTGMATEQEISESVKLLKELGAMYILLHCNSTYPAPFKDVNLNYLDRLKEIGDCPIGYSGHERGINVAIAAVAKGAKVVEKHFTLDKTMEGNDHKVSLLPDEFRLMVEGIRQVEQSLGEVGERKISQGELMNRETLAKSLVINCDLKLGEIITESMLEVKSPGKGLQPNRKKELIGKPAKRDLQAGDFFYPSDLEQEQIKPRNYKFKRPWGLPVRYHDFKNLLTKTNPDLLEFHLSYKDLEQDLHEFFDHPYDLDLVVHAPELFAGDHLLNLCSTDTTYRQKSINEMKKVIDITRQLKLYFTRCDRPCIVTNVGGFTLDAPLSLSERVKLYELLIDSLSQLDAEGVEIIPQTMPPFPWHFGGQRYHNLFVDPQDTAQFCSQHSYRVCLDISHSKLACNNHNWSFKEFIEQVGPFVAHLHIADSEGLDGEGLQIGEGEIDFPAFAEDLNKTAPYASFIPEIWQGHKNDGEGFWIALEKLEPYM
;
A
#
# COMPACT_ATOMS: atom_id res chain seq x y z
N MET A 1 30.47 37.06 -36.74
CA MET A 1 29.94 35.67 -36.83
C MET A 1 31.03 34.75 -36.31
N LEU A 2 31.11 34.50 -35.01
CA LEU A 2 30.59 33.28 -34.37
C LEU A 2 30.30 33.59 -32.89
N LYS A 3 29.09 34.08 -32.60
CA LYS A 3 28.46 33.97 -31.28
C LYS A 3 27.77 32.61 -31.26
N ARG A 4 28.38 31.61 -30.63
CA ARG A 4 27.69 30.42 -30.10
C ARG A 4 28.39 30.04 -28.80
N GLY A 5 28.15 30.86 -27.77
CA GLY A 5 28.41 30.44 -26.40
C GLY A 5 27.40 29.37 -26.06
N ILE A 6 27.89 28.20 -25.67
CA ILE A 6 27.08 27.14 -25.07
C ILE A 6 26.59 27.74 -23.75
N LEU A 7 25.36 28.25 -23.74
CA LEU A 7 24.65 28.58 -22.51
C LEU A 7 24.40 27.25 -21.81
N SER A 8 24.98 27.02 -20.64
CA SER A 8 24.46 25.96 -19.77
C SER A 8 23.05 26.40 -19.37
N ASP A 9 22.02 25.71 -19.85
CA ASP A 9 20.65 26.22 -19.77
C ASP A 9 20.10 26.29 -18.32
N PHE A 10 20.82 25.73 -17.34
CA PHE A 10 20.27 25.54 -15.98
C PHE A 10 21.21 25.89 -14.80
N PHE A 11 22.52 25.59 -14.85
CA PHE A 11 23.44 25.75 -13.70
C PHE A 11 24.87 26.13 -14.10
N PHE A 12 25.67 26.63 -13.14
CA PHE A 12 27.14 26.72 -13.25
C PHE A 12 27.81 25.85 -12.20
N PHE A 13 28.80 25.04 -12.60
CA PHE A 13 29.60 24.20 -11.71
C PHE A 13 30.96 24.86 -11.42
N LEU A 14 31.35 24.90 -10.15
CA LEU A 14 32.59 25.50 -9.68
C LEU A 14 33.38 24.47 -8.86
N PHE A 15 34.51 24.01 -9.41
CA PHE A 15 35.28 22.91 -8.81
C PHE A 15 36.58 23.36 -8.11
N VAL A 16 37.19 24.43 -8.61
CA VAL A 16 38.49 24.96 -8.15
C VAL A 16 38.46 26.46 -7.90
N ASP A 17 37.30 27.08 -8.10
CA ASP A 17 37.13 28.53 -8.18
C ASP A 17 36.27 29.09 -7.03
N LEU A 18 36.06 28.32 -5.95
CA LEU A 18 35.26 28.80 -4.82
C LEU A 18 35.82 30.13 -4.26
N THR A 19 37.14 30.22 -4.13
CA THR A 19 37.83 31.43 -3.66
C THR A 19 37.98 32.52 -4.74
N ASN A 20 37.57 32.25 -5.98
CA ASN A 20 37.63 33.20 -7.10
C ASN A 20 36.42 34.15 -7.06
N HIS A 21 36.45 35.10 -6.12
CA HIS A 21 35.32 35.99 -5.83
C HIS A 21 34.90 36.87 -7.01
N ASP A 22 35.81 37.22 -7.92
CA ASP A 22 35.44 37.99 -9.12
C ASP A 22 34.68 37.13 -10.14
N LEU A 23 35.03 35.85 -10.26
CA LEU A 23 34.23 34.89 -11.02
C LEU A 23 32.85 34.68 -10.37
N LEU A 24 32.79 34.51 -9.04
CA LEU A 24 31.51 34.37 -8.34
C LEU A 24 30.59 35.58 -8.58
N LYS A 25 31.13 36.81 -8.53
CA LYS A 25 30.36 38.03 -8.86
C LYS A 25 29.86 38.03 -10.31
N ALA A 26 30.69 37.57 -11.26
CA ALA A 26 30.30 37.49 -12.66
C ALA A 26 29.19 36.45 -12.89
N LEU A 27 29.29 35.29 -12.24
CA LEU A 27 28.31 34.21 -12.33
C LEU A 27 27.00 34.56 -11.63
N ALA A 28 27.05 35.17 -10.45
CA ALA A 28 25.85 35.61 -9.73
C ALA A 28 24.99 36.58 -10.57
N LYS A 29 25.62 37.48 -11.34
CA LYS A 29 24.93 38.42 -12.25
C LYS A 29 24.14 37.73 -13.37
N THR A 30 24.42 36.45 -13.65
CA THR A 30 23.66 35.69 -14.66
C THR A 30 22.27 35.28 -14.16
N GLY A 31 22.04 35.31 -12.84
CA GLY A 31 20.79 34.86 -12.21
C GLY A 31 20.59 33.34 -12.19
N LYS A 32 21.57 32.56 -12.65
CA LYS A 32 21.50 31.09 -12.66
C LYS A 32 21.93 30.52 -11.30
N PRO A 33 21.33 29.41 -10.84
CA PRO A 33 21.81 28.74 -9.64
C PRO A 33 23.24 28.19 -9.83
N LEU A 34 24.03 28.28 -8.75
CA LEU A 34 25.43 27.89 -8.72
C LEU A 34 25.60 26.58 -7.93
N ILE A 35 26.39 25.66 -8.47
CA ILE A 35 26.79 24.42 -7.81
C ILE A 35 28.26 24.56 -7.45
N CYS A 36 28.54 24.72 -6.16
CA CYS A 36 29.85 25.09 -5.66
C CYS A 36 30.48 23.94 -4.87
N SER A 37 31.48 23.28 -5.45
CA SER A 37 32.28 22.29 -4.71
C SER A 37 33.21 22.99 -3.73
N THR A 38 33.33 22.41 -2.52
CA THR A 38 34.17 22.97 -1.45
C THR A 38 35.48 22.22 -1.25
N GLY A 39 35.87 21.40 -2.22
CA GLY A 39 37.16 20.69 -2.19
C GLY A 39 38.32 21.68 -2.18
N MET A 40 39.38 21.35 -1.43
CA MET A 40 40.58 22.18 -1.25
C MET A 40 40.37 23.51 -0.49
N ALA A 41 39.14 23.84 -0.06
CA ALA A 41 38.85 25.07 0.69
C ALA A 41 38.78 24.81 2.20
N THR A 42 39.25 25.77 2.98
CA THR A 42 39.07 25.82 4.43
C THR A 42 37.65 26.30 4.79
N GLU A 43 37.19 26.04 6.03
CA GLU A 43 35.90 26.56 6.51
C GLU A 43 35.80 28.10 6.41
N GLN A 44 36.91 28.80 6.64
CA GLN A 44 36.96 30.27 6.53
C GLN A 44 36.69 30.71 5.09
N GLU A 45 37.40 30.13 4.12
CA GLU A 45 37.21 30.43 2.70
C GLU A 45 35.79 30.12 2.23
N ILE A 46 35.24 28.98 2.65
CA ILE A 46 33.84 28.61 2.36
C ILE A 46 32.89 29.67 2.94
N SER A 47 33.10 30.09 4.18
CA SER A 47 32.25 31.11 4.84
C SER A 47 32.33 32.46 4.14
N GLU A 48 33.51 32.87 3.68
CA GLU A 48 33.70 34.11 2.92
C GLU A 48 32.97 34.07 1.57
N SER A 49 33.08 32.97 0.84
CA SER A 49 32.37 32.78 -0.43
C SER A 49 30.86 32.72 -0.25
N VAL A 50 30.37 32.03 0.78
CA VAL A 50 28.94 31.98 1.15
C VAL A 50 28.42 33.38 1.46
N LYS A 51 29.15 34.16 2.26
CA LYS A 51 28.78 35.54 2.58
C LYS A 51 28.64 36.39 1.31
N LEU A 52 29.61 36.30 0.39
CA LEU A 52 29.56 37.00 -0.89
C LEU A 52 28.33 36.59 -1.72
N LEU A 53 28.06 35.28 -1.83
CA LEU A 53 26.92 34.77 -2.59
C LEU A 53 25.58 35.24 -2.00
N LYS A 54 25.46 35.27 -0.67
CA LYS A 54 24.28 35.81 0.04
C LYS A 54 24.12 37.32 -0.22
N GLU A 55 25.19 38.10 -0.14
CA GLU A 55 25.17 39.55 -0.43
C GLU A 55 24.73 39.87 -1.87
N LEU A 56 25.06 38.99 -2.81
CA LEU A 56 24.67 39.11 -4.22
C LEU A 56 23.26 38.58 -4.51
N GLY A 57 22.58 37.97 -3.53
CA GLY A 57 21.28 37.32 -3.73
C GLY A 57 21.36 36.11 -4.68
N ALA A 58 22.51 35.45 -4.78
CA ALA A 58 22.70 34.30 -5.65
C ALA A 58 22.00 33.05 -5.09
N MET A 59 21.43 32.23 -5.98
CA MET A 59 21.00 30.88 -5.63
C MET A 59 22.19 29.93 -5.71
N TYR A 60 22.46 29.13 -4.69
CA TYR A 60 23.58 28.20 -4.70
C TYR A 60 23.33 26.94 -3.86
N ILE A 61 24.08 25.90 -4.16
CA ILE A 61 24.21 24.66 -3.40
C ILE A 61 25.71 24.40 -3.16
N LEU A 62 26.06 23.90 -1.98
CA LEU A 62 27.44 23.52 -1.65
C LEU A 62 27.63 22.01 -1.78
N LEU A 63 28.67 21.56 -2.50
CA LEU A 63 29.04 20.16 -2.58
C LEU A 63 30.24 19.85 -1.68
N HIS A 64 30.06 18.94 -0.74
CA HIS A 64 31.18 18.34 -0.02
C HIS A 64 32.03 17.54 -0.99
N CYS A 65 33.34 17.74 -0.96
CA CYS A 65 34.27 17.17 -1.92
C CYS A 65 35.65 16.97 -1.30
N ASN A 66 36.25 15.81 -1.55
CA ASN A 66 37.68 15.58 -1.33
C ASN A 66 38.37 15.48 -2.69
N SER A 67 39.17 16.49 -3.06
CA SER A 67 39.83 16.60 -4.37
C SER A 67 41.10 15.74 -4.50
N THR A 68 41.03 14.47 -4.10
CA THR A 68 42.06 13.47 -4.35
C THR A 68 41.52 12.38 -5.28
N TYR A 69 42.34 11.92 -6.24
CA TYR A 69 41.89 11.10 -7.37
C TYR A 69 42.69 9.78 -7.43
N PRO A 70 42.18 8.66 -6.90
CA PRO A 70 40.93 8.54 -6.13
C PRO A 70 41.08 8.89 -4.66
N ALA A 71 39.98 9.35 -4.05
CA ALA A 71 39.93 9.68 -2.64
C ALA A 71 39.95 8.40 -1.77
N PRO A 72 40.89 8.26 -0.82
CA PRO A 72 40.83 7.19 0.16
C PRO A 72 39.59 7.35 1.06
N PHE A 73 38.88 6.27 1.35
CA PHE A 73 37.63 6.33 2.12
C PHE A 73 37.77 7.03 3.49
N LYS A 74 38.90 6.82 4.18
CA LYS A 74 39.21 7.45 5.47
C LYS A 74 39.28 8.98 5.41
N ASP A 75 39.55 9.56 4.23
CA ASP A 75 39.75 10.99 4.03
C ASP A 75 38.48 11.68 3.51
N VAL A 76 37.42 10.93 3.18
CA VAL A 76 36.17 11.51 2.65
C VAL A 76 35.44 12.34 3.70
N ASN A 77 35.30 11.87 4.93
CA ASN A 77 34.60 12.58 6.02
C ASN A 77 33.16 13.02 5.68
N LEU A 78 32.23 12.08 5.45
CA LEU A 78 30.81 12.40 5.15
C LEU A 78 30.09 13.17 6.27
N ASN A 79 30.58 13.14 7.51
CA ASN A 79 30.00 13.92 8.61
C ASN A 79 30.14 15.44 8.39
N TYR A 80 31.07 15.87 7.53
CA TYR A 80 31.20 17.28 7.17
C TYR A 80 29.98 17.83 6.41
N LEU A 81 29.12 16.99 5.83
CA LEU A 81 27.86 17.42 5.22
C LEU A 81 26.97 18.18 6.21
N ASP A 82 26.88 17.73 7.47
CA ASP A 82 26.07 18.43 8.49
C ASP A 82 26.64 19.83 8.75
N ARG A 83 27.96 19.92 8.88
CA ARG A 83 28.67 21.18 9.09
C ARG A 83 28.55 22.12 7.90
N LEU A 84 28.63 21.59 6.68
CA LEU A 84 28.50 22.35 5.45
C LEU A 84 27.09 22.94 5.30
N LYS A 85 26.07 22.19 5.75
CA LYS A 85 24.67 22.65 5.79
C LYS A 85 24.51 23.84 6.75
N GLU A 86 25.16 23.80 7.92
CA GLU A 86 25.17 24.92 8.87
C GLU A 86 25.85 26.17 8.31
N ILE A 87 27.03 26.01 7.68
CA ILE A 87 27.80 27.13 7.13
C ILE A 87 27.05 27.77 5.96
N GLY A 88 26.53 26.95 5.04
CA GLY A 88 25.83 27.40 3.85
C GLY A 88 24.47 28.01 4.15
N ASP A 89 23.71 27.43 5.09
CA ASP A 89 22.26 27.67 5.23
C ASP A 89 21.54 27.51 3.87
N CYS A 90 21.90 26.43 3.17
CA CYS A 90 21.39 26.09 1.85
C CYS A 90 21.34 24.56 1.70
N PRO A 91 20.69 24.03 0.63
CA PRO A 91 20.85 22.62 0.30
C PRO A 91 22.34 22.28 0.15
N ILE A 92 22.67 21.03 0.45
CA ILE A 92 24.02 20.49 0.31
C ILE A 92 24.01 19.33 -0.66
N GLY A 93 25.15 19.03 -1.24
CA GLY A 93 25.36 17.86 -2.07
C GLY A 93 26.73 17.24 -1.84
N TYR A 94 27.06 16.26 -2.66
CA TYR A 94 28.29 15.49 -2.59
C TYR A 94 28.91 15.37 -3.99
N SER A 95 30.19 15.72 -4.13
CA SER A 95 31.00 15.40 -5.31
C SER A 95 32.07 14.40 -4.91
N GLY A 96 31.99 13.21 -5.50
CA GLY A 96 32.78 12.05 -5.08
C GLY A 96 33.88 11.66 -6.07
N HIS A 97 35.11 11.52 -5.58
CA HIS A 97 36.26 10.97 -6.33
C HIS A 97 36.80 9.65 -5.75
N GLU A 98 36.12 9.11 -4.76
CA GLU A 98 36.36 7.79 -4.20
C GLU A 98 35.94 6.68 -5.17
N ARG A 99 36.44 5.47 -4.96
CA ARG A 99 36.08 4.30 -5.76
C ARG A 99 34.70 3.77 -5.39
N GLY A 100 33.93 3.35 -6.38
CA GLY A 100 32.63 2.71 -6.20
C GLY A 100 31.50 3.69 -5.89
N ILE A 101 30.38 3.16 -5.39
CA ILE A 101 29.09 3.88 -5.31
C ILE A 101 28.60 4.11 -3.88
N ASN A 102 29.13 3.35 -2.91
CA ASN A 102 28.57 3.29 -1.55
C ASN A 102 28.59 4.63 -0.81
N VAL A 103 29.64 5.42 -1.02
CA VAL A 103 29.82 6.71 -0.34
C VAL A 103 28.85 7.75 -0.89
N ALA A 104 28.64 7.77 -2.21
CA ALA A 104 27.62 8.61 -2.84
C ALA A 104 26.20 8.28 -2.35
N ILE A 105 25.87 6.99 -2.23
CA ILE A 105 24.59 6.53 -1.66
C ILE A 105 24.46 6.96 -0.19
N ALA A 106 25.51 6.77 0.62
CA ALA A 106 25.52 7.17 2.02
C ALA A 106 25.41 8.69 2.22
N ALA A 107 25.94 9.50 1.28
CA ALA A 107 25.79 10.95 1.32
C ALA A 107 24.32 11.39 1.22
N VAL A 108 23.50 10.68 0.44
CA VAL A 108 22.05 10.94 0.35
C VAL A 108 21.35 10.65 1.68
N ALA A 109 21.72 9.55 2.35
CA ALA A 109 21.23 9.27 3.71
C ALA A 109 21.63 10.35 4.73
N LYS A 110 22.74 11.07 4.48
CA LYS A 110 23.19 12.24 5.26
C LYS A 110 22.57 13.57 4.80
N GLY A 111 21.59 13.54 3.90
CA GLY A 111 20.83 14.71 3.48
C GLY A 111 21.35 15.43 2.24
N ALA A 112 22.34 14.87 1.52
CA ALA A 112 22.76 15.40 0.23
C ALA A 112 21.60 15.39 -0.79
N LYS A 113 21.40 16.51 -1.48
CA LYS A 113 20.35 16.73 -2.50
C LYS A 113 20.88 16.69 -3.93
N VAL A 114 22.20 16.77 -4.10
CA VAL A 114 22.89 16.61 -5.37
C VAL A 114 24.05 15.64 -5.18
N VAL A 115 24.21 14.72 -6.12
CA VAL A 115 25.35 13.79 -6.17
C VAL A 115 26.04 13.97 -7.52
N GLU A 116 27.34 14.24 -7.47
CA GLU A 116 28.20 14.34 -8.64
C GLU A 116 29.24 13.21 -8.62
N LYS A 117 29.40 12.55 -9.75
CA LYS A 117 30.33 11.44 -9.93
C LYS A 117 30.89 11.45 -11.35
N HIS A 118 32.19 11.20 -11.48
CA HIS A 118 32.79 11.03 -12.80
C HIS A 118 32.20 9.81 -13.52
N PHE A 119 32.01 9.92 -14.84
CA PHE A 119 31.44 8.89 -15.69
C PHE A 119 32.37 8.60 -16.87
N THR A 120 32.46 7.35 -17.30
CA THR A 120 33.23 6.97 -18.48
C THR A 120 32.60 5.79 -19.20
N LEU A 121 32.85 5.69 -20.50
CA LEU A 121 32.51 4.49 -21.28
C LEU A 121 33.59 3.43 -21.16
N ASP A 122 34.82 3.82 -20.83
CA ASP A 122 35.97 2.92 -20.72
C ASP A 122 37.02 3.51 -19.76
N LYS A 123 37.32 2.76 -18.70
CA LYS A 123 38.30 3.12 -17.66
C LYS A 123 39.76 3.04 -18.14
N THR A 124 40.01 2.43 -19.31
CA THR A 124 41.34 2.26 -19.90
C THR A 124 41.76 3.41 -20.82
N MET A 125 40.84 4.32 -21.14
CA MET A 125 41.13 5.51 -21.94
C MET A 125 42.18 6.41 -21.28
N GLU A 126 42.84 7.23 -22.09
CA GLU A 126 43.85 8.19 -21.63
C GLU A 126 43.23 9.26 -20.73
N GLY A 127 43.84 9.46 -19.56
CA GLY A 127 43.41 10.44 -18.56
C GLY A 127 43.24 9.81 -17.18
N ASN A 128 43.68 10.53 -16.13
CA ASN A 128 43.65 10.00 -14.78
C ASN A 128 42.21 9.80 -14.24
N ASP A 129 41.27 10.62 -14.71
CA ASP A 129 39.88 10.60 -14.25
C ASP A 129 39.14 9.34 -14.71
N HIS A 130 39.49 8.78 -15.87
CA HIS A 130 38.89 7.53 -16.38
C HIS A 130 39.03 6.37 -15.38
N LYS A 131 40.12 6.33 -14.60
CA LYS A 131 40.37 5.27 -13.62
C LYS A 131 39.48 5.36 -12.39
N VAL A 132 38.91 6.54 -12.11
CA VAL A 132 38.08 6.81 -10.92
C VAL A 132 36.61 7.04 -11.27
N SER A 133 36.29 7.20 -12.55
CA SER A 133 34.92 7.27 -13.09
C SER A 133 34.12 5.98 -12.90
N LEU A 134 32.80 6.09 -12.94
CA LEU A 134 31.87 4.96 -13.06
C LEU A 134 31.62 4.61 -14.52
N LEU A 135 31.49 3.31 -14.80
CA LEU A 135 30.94 2.78 -16.05
C LEU A 135 29.40 2.92 -16.09
N PRO A 136 28.75 2.77 -17.27
CA PRO A 136 27.30 2.87 -17.39
C PRO A 136 26.52 2.02 -16.38
N ASP A 137 26.89 0.74 -16.21
CA ASP A 137 26.23 -0.15 -15.26
C ASP A 137 26.47 0.24 -13.80
N GLU A 138 27.68 0.68 -13.46
CA GLU A 138 28.00 1.14 -12.10
C GLU A 138 27.24 2.43 -11.77
N PHE A 139 27.09 3.34 -12.73
CA PHE A 139 26.30 4.56 -12.58
C PHE A 139 24.81 4.24 -12.41
N ARG A 140 24.27 3.30 -13.20
CA ARG A 140 22.90 2.80 -13.03
C ARG A 140 22.68 2.24 -11.62
N LEU A 141 23.58 1.38 -11.15
CA LEU A 141 23.52 0.82 -9.79
C LEU A 141 23.59 1.89 -8.70
N MET A 142 24.39 2.95 -8.90
CA MET A 142 24.42 4.09 -7.98
C MET A 142 23.07 4.79 -7.91
N VAL A 143 22.46 5.08 -9.07
CA VAL A 143 21.16 5.75 -9.14
C VAL A 143 20.07 4.89 -8.50
N GLU A 144 20.03 3.59 -8.81
CA GLU A 144 19.10 2.62 -8.19
C GLU A 144 19.26 2.59 -6.67
N GLY A 145 20.50 2.47 -6.17
CA GLY A 145 20.78 2.48 -4.74
C GLY A 145 20.40 3.79 -4.06
N ILE A 146 20.58 4.94 -4.71
CA ILE A 146 20.11 6.24 -4.21
C ILE A 146 18.59 6.23 -4.05
N ARG A 147 17.85 5.78 -5.07
CA ARG A 147 16.37 5.77 -5.02
C ARG A 147 15.84 4.81 -3.95
N GLN A 148 16.46 3.65 -3.79
CA GLN A 148 16.11 2.70 -2.71
C GLN A 148 16.36 3.31 -1.33
N VAL A 149 17.48 4.00 -1.13
CA VAL A 149 17.78 4.66 0.15
C VAL A 149 16.82 5.81 0.42
N GLU A 150 16.48 6.65 -0.56
CA GLU A 150 15.49 7.71 -0.39
C GLU A 150 14.13 7.16 0.04
N GLN A 151 13.66 6.06 -0.56
CA GLN A 151 12.44 5.37 -0.14
C GLN A 151 12.57 4.81 1.28
N SER A 152 13.76 4.32 1.65
CA SER A 152 14.02 3.68 2.95
C SER A 152 14.22 4.68 4.10
N LEU A 153 14.53 5.95 3.82
CA LEU A 153 14.72 6.97 4.86
C LEU A 153 13.44 7.25 5.65
N GLY A 154 12.28 7.03 5.03
CA GLY A 154 10.97 7.24 5.65
C GLY A 154 10.71 8.70 6.07
N GLU A 155 9.72 8.86 6.94
CA GLU A 155 9.32 10.16 7.47
C GLU A 155 9.83 10.36 8.90
N VAL A 156 10.06 11.63 9.28
CA VAL A 156 10.39 11.98 10.66
C VAL A 156 9.10 11.96 11.48
N GLY A 157 8.98 11.01 12.41
CA GLY A 157 7.79 10.89 13.24
C GLY A 157 7.83 9.72 14.21
N GLU A 158 6.68 9.40 14.78
CA GLU A 158 6.49 8.21 15.61
C GLU A 158 6.58 6.92 14.77
N ARG A 159 7.01 5.83 15.40
CA ARG A 159 7.05 4.53 14.74
C ARG A 159 5.63 4.02 14.47
N LYS A 160 5.28 3.90 13.19
CA LYS A 160 4.12 3.14 12.72
C LYS A 160 4.51 1.67 12.48
N ILE A 161 3.54 0.76 12.58
CA ILE A 161 3.70 -0.67 12.25
C ILE A 161 3.16 -0.85 10.84
N SER A 162 3.97 -1.40 9.93
CA SER A 162 3.52 -1.65 8.56
C SER A 162 2.45 -2.75 8.48
N GLN A 163 1.69 -2.80 7.38
CA GLN A 163 0.65 -3.82 7.18
C GLN A 163 1.22 -5.25 7.26
N GLY A 164 2.37 -5.49 6.63
CA GLY A 164 3.07 -6.78 6.71
C GLY A 164 3.52 -7.13 8.14
N GLU A 165 3.94 -6.15 8.93
CA GLU A 165 4.22 -6.37 10.36
C GLU A 165 2.95 -6.67 11.16
N LEU A 166 1.80 -6.04 10.86
CA LEU A 166 0.52 -6.33 11.52
C LEU A 166 0.06 -7.77 11.24
N MET A 167 0.18 -8.24 10.00
CA MET A 167 -0.10 -9.63 9.61
C MET A 167 0.78 -10.63 10.39
N ASN A 168 2.08 -10.34 10.47
CA ASN A 168 3.01 -11.16 11.23
C ASN A 168 2.73 -11.10 12.74
N ARG A 169 2.38 -9.92 13.26
CA ARG A 169 2.04 -9.73 14.66
C ARG A 169 0.82 -10.56 15.04
N GLU A 170 -0.19 -10.62 14.18
CA GLU A 170 -1.34 -11.48 14.41
C GLU A 170 -0.94 -12.94 14.54
N THR A 171 -0.13 -13.45 13.62
CA THR A 171 0.21 -14.89 13.61
C THR A 171 1.21 -15.27 14.71
N LEU A 172 2.22 -14.43 14.94
CA LEU A 172 3.41 -14.77 15.73
C LEU A 172 3.40 -14.17 17.14
N ALA A 173 2.71 -13.05 17.37
CA ALA A 173 2.73 -12.41 18.67
C ALA A 173 1.85 -13.15 19.70
N LYS A 174 1.75 -12.54 20.88
CA LYS A 174 0.97 -13.03 22.00
C LYS A 174 -0.16 -12.06 22.32
N SER A 175 -1.20 -12.59 22.94
CA SER A 175 -2.33 -11.84 23.45
C SER A 175 -2.67 -12.27 24.87
N LEU A 176 -3.37 -11.39 25.58
CA LEU A 176 -4.01 -11.69 26.83
C LEU A 176 -5.28 -12.51 26.57
N VAL A 177 -5.37 -13.64 27.25
CA VAL A 177 -6.52 -14.55 27.20
C VAL A 177 -7.02 -14.84 28.60
N ILE A 178 -8.32 -15.07 28.75
CA ILE A 178 -8.90 -15.56 30.00
C ILE A 178 -8.65 -17.07 30.13
N ASN A 179 -8.35 -17.58 31.32
CA ASN A 179 -8.12 -19.02 31.56
C ASN A 179 -9.29 -19.73 32.26
N CYS A 180 -10.37 -19.01 32.53
CA CYS A 180 -11.60 -19.51 33.11
C CYS A 180 -12.81 -18.84 32.44
N ASP A 181 -14.00 -19.38 32.66
CA ASP A 181 -15.22 -18.68 32.28
C ASP A 181 -15.42 -17.49 33.23
N LEU A 182 -15.90 -16.37 32.69
CA LEU A 182 -16.14 -15.13 33.43
C LEU A 182 -17.43 -14.48 32.91
N LYS A 183 -18.35 -14.15 33.80
CA LYS A 183 -19.63 -13.51 33.45
C LYS A 183 -19.51 -12.00 33.37
N LEU A 184 -20.38 -11.41 32.55
CA LEU A 184 -20.57 -9.97 32.47
C LEU A 184 -20.64 -9.35 33.89
N GLY A 185 -19.80 -8.35 34.15
CA GLY A 185 -19.74 -7.63 35.42
C GLY A 185 -18.79 -8.23 36.46
N GLU A 186 -18.33 -9.47 36.31
CA GLU A 186 -17.38 -10.07 37.25
C GLU A 186 -15.98 -9.43 37.15
N ILE A 187 -15.28 -9.35 38.29
CA ILE A 187 -13.99 -8.66 38.35
C ILE A 187 -12.87 -9.54 37.80
N ILE A 188 -12.15 -9.00 36.81
CA ILE A 188 -10.97 -9.64 36.23
C ILE A 188 -9.81 -9.57 37.23
N THR A 189 -9.28 -10.73 37.63
CA THR A 189 -8.13 -10.83 38.53
C THR A 189 -6.87 -11.25 37.76
N GLU A 190 -5.69 -11.02 38.35
CA GLU A 190 -4.43 -11.36 37.70
C GLU A 190 -4.28 -12.86 37.38
N SER A 191 -4.78 -13.73 38.27
CA SER A 191 -4.70 -15.19 38.12
C SER A 191 -5.59 -15.74 37.00
N MET A 192 -6.57 -14.95 36.54
CA MET A 192 -7.47 -15.31 35.45
C MET A 192 -6.85 -15.05 34.06
N LEU A 193 -5.75 -14.29 34.00
CA LEU A 193 -5.14 -13.83 32.75
C LEU A 193 -3.92 -14.67 32.37
N GLU A 194 -3.94 -15.23 31.17
CA GLU A 194 -2.81 -15.93 30.55
C GLU A 194 -2.31 -15.19 29.31
N VAL A 195 -1.09 -15.55 28.88
CA VAL A 195 -0.46 -15.00 27.67
C VAL A 195 -0.28 -16.14 26.67
N LYS A 196 -1.03 -16.11 25.57
CA LYS A 196 -1.01 -17.16 24.52
C LYS A 196 -0.87 -16.55 23.12
N SER A 197 -0.40 -17.34 22.17
CA SER A 197 -0.52 -17.03 20.73
C SER A 197 -1.88 -17.52 20.22
N PRO A 198 -2.41 -17.00 19.10
CA PRO A 198 -1.89 -15.89 18.27
C PRO A 198 -2.05 -14.50 18.90
N GLY A 199 -1.46 -13.48 18.29
CA GLY A 199 -1.52 -12.07 18.66
C GLY A 199 -2.82 -11.37 18.26
N LYS A 200 -3.98 -12.00 18.49
CA LYS A 200 -5.30 -11.53 18.02
C LYS A 200 -5.97 -10.51 18.93
N GLY A 201 -5.68 -10.53 20.22
CA GLY A 201 -6.22 -9.62 21.24
C GLY A 201 -5.16 -8.67 21.82
N LEU A 202 -5.49 -8.06 22.95
CA LEU A 202 -4.65 -7.11 23.70
C LEU A 202 -3.26 -7.65 23.95
N GLN A 203 -2.27 -6.78 23.74
CA GLN A 203 -0.87 -7.09 23.96
C GLN A 203 -0.58 -7.35 25.46
N PRO A 204 0.36 -8.26 25.80
CA PRO A 204 0.64 -8.64 27.19
C PRO A 204 1.05 -7.48 28.10
N ASN A 205 1.66 -6.43 27.56
CA ASN A 205 2.03 -5.23 28.32
C ASN A 205 0.82 -4.45 28.86
N ARG A 206 -0.38 -4.68 28.32
CA ARG A 206 -1.64 -4.04 28.76
C ARG A 206 -2.34 -4.80 29.89
N LYS A 207 -1.76 -5.88 30.43
CA LYS A 207 -2.35 -6.73 31.48
C LYS A 207 -2.90 -5.95 32.67
N LYS A 208 -2.15 -4.95 33.13
CA LYS A 208 -2.52 -4.12 34.29
C LYS A 208 -3.78 -3.28 34.05
N GLU A 209 -4.12 -2.99 32.80
CA GLU A 209 -5.31 -2.22 32.45
C GLU A 209 -6.61 -3.03 32.63
N LEU A 210 -6.52 -4.37 32.63
CA LEU A 210 -7.65 -5.27 32.83
C LEU A 210 -7.87 -5.62 34.31
N ILE A 211 -6.79 -5.76 35.08
CA ILE A 211 -6.85 -6.22 36.47
C ILE A 211 -7.69 -5.25 37.31
N GLY A 212 -8.70 -5.78 37.99
CA GLY A 212 -9.62 -5.03 38.83
C GLY A 212 -10.80 -4.41 38.08
N LYS A 213 -10.86 -4.52 36.74
CA LYS A 213 -12.03 -4.08 35.96
C LYS A 213 -13.11 -5.16 35.92
N PRO A 214 -14.41 -4.77 35.88
CA PRO A 214 -15.49 -5.70 35.58
C PRO A 214 -15.44 -6.12 34.10
N ALA A 215 -15.72 -7.39 33.82
CA ALA A 215 -15.88 -7.91 32.46
C ALA A 215 -17.04 -7.21 31.75
N LYS A 216 -16.87 -6.87 30.47
CA LYS A 216 -17.88 -6.15 29.66
C LYS A 216 -18.74 -7.06 28.80
N ARG A 217 -18.40 -8.33 28.77
CA ARG A 217 -19.13 -9.40 28.10
C ARG A 217 -18.87 -10.71 28.83
N ASP A 218 -19.70 -11.70 28.55
CA ASP A 218 -19.40 -13.08 28.92
C ASP A 218 -18.14 -13.53 28.16
N LEU A 219 -17.25 -14.20 28.88
CA LEU A 219 -15.97 -14.71 28.41
C LEU A 219 -15.88 -16.19 28.74
N GLN A 220 -15.44 -17.00 27.77
CA GLN A 220 -15.13 -18.41 27.99
C GLN A 220 -13.62 -18.62 28.09
N ALA A 221 -13.19 -19.65 28.83
CA ALA A 221 -11.78 -20.00 28.91
C ALA A 221 -11.14 -20.13 27.51
N GLY A 222 -10.11 -19.33 27.25
CA GLY A 222 -9.43 -19.23 25.95
C GLY A 222 -9.78 -17.97 25.14
N ASP A 223 -10.84 -17.24 25.52
CA ASP A 223 -11.20 -15.99 24.85
C ASP A 223 -10.12 -14.92 24.98
N PHE A 224 -9.97 -14.14 23.91
CA PHE A 224 -9.09 -12.97 23.87
C PHE A 224 -9.76 -11.75 24.49
N PHE A 225 -8.96 -10.89 25.11
CA PHE A 225 -9.38 -9.52 25.41
C PHE A 225 -9.08 -8.60 24.23
N TYR A 226 -9.94 -7.62 23.98
CA TYR A 226 -9.81 -6.62 22.91
C TYR A 226 -9.74 -5.19 23.48
N PRO A 227 -9.34 -4.17 22.69
CA PRO A 227 -9.34 -2.76 23.13
C PRO A 227 -10.66 -2.31 23.76
N SER A 228 -11.79 -2.73 23.22
CA SER A 228 -13.13 -2.41 23.72
C SER A 228 -13.45 -3.01 25.10
N ASP A 229 -12.73 -4.04 25.54
CA ASP A 229 -12.81 -4.50 26.94
C ASP A 229 -12.26 -3.46 27.91
N LEU A 230 -11.52 -2.45 27.43
CA LEU A 230 -10.97 -1.35 28.23
C LEU A 230 -11.79 -0.05 28.13
N GLU A 231 -12.58 0.14 27.07
CA GLU A 231 -13.34 1.37 26.74
C GLU A 231 -14.73 1.47 27.38
N GLN A 232 -15.20 2.67 27.73
CA GLN A 232 -16.47 2.84 28.45
C GLN A 232 -17.71 2.50 27.61
N GLU A 233 -17.68 2.85 26.32
CA GLU A 233 -18.78 2.62 25.39
C GLU A 233 -18.35 1.60 24.34
N GLN A 234 -19.27 0.70 23.99
CA GLN A 234 -19.06 -0.29 22.93
C GLN A 234 -20.13 -0.08 21.89
N ILE A 235 -19.73 0.05 20.62
CA ILE A 235 -20.68 0.08 19.51
C ILE A 235 -21.26 -1.32 19.39
N LYS A 236 -22.58 -1.41 19.52
CA LYS A 236 -23.32 -2.67 19.44
C LYS A 236 -24.03 -2.76 18.10
N PRO A 237 -24.17 -3.98 17.55
CA PRO A 237 -24.99 -4.18 16.36
C PRO A 237 -26.43 -3.74 16.64
N ARG A 238 -27.03 -3.11 15.63
CA ARG A 238 -28.43 -2.72 15.60
C ARG A 238 -28.94 -2.93 14.19
N ASN A 239 -30.20 -2.57 13.97
CA ASN A 239 -30.69 -2.46 12.61
C ASN A 239 -30.17 -1.16 11.97
N TYR A 240 -29.68 -1.27 10.74
CA TYR A 240 -29.19 -0.17 9.92
C TYR A 240 -30.10 0.06 8.71
N LYS A 241 -30.06 1.27 8.16
CA LYS A 241 -30.84 1.68 6.99
C LYS A 241 -29.98 2.53 6.05
N PHE A 242 -29.63 1.95 4.91
CA PHE A 242 -28.88 2.59 3.83
C PHE A 242 -29.79 2.89 2.62
N LYS A 243 -29.33 3.75 1.70
CA LYS A 243 -30.07 4.06 0.46
C LYS A 243 -29.84 3.05 -0.66
N ARG A 244 -28.89 2.14 -0.45
CA ARG A 244 -28.48 1.07 -1.35
C ARG A 244 -28.43 -0.26 -0.59
N PRO A 245 -28.46 -1.41 -1.27
CA PRO A 245 -28.37 -2.70 -0.59
C PRO A 245 -27.04 -2.83 0.14
N TRP A 246 -27.09 -3.30 1.39
CA TRP A 246 -25.90 -3.48 2.21
C TRP A 246 -25.82 -4.90 2.78
N GLY A 247 -24.61 -5.35 3.09
CA GLY A 247 -24.39 -6.68 3.63
C GLY A 247 -23.24 -6.78 4.62
N LEU A 248 -22.91 -8.02 4.96
CA LEU A 248 -21.79 -8.36 5.82
C LEU A 248 -20.89 -9.41 5.15
N PRO A 249 -19.56 -9.27 5.29
CA PRO A 249 -18.66 -10.37 5.00
C PRO A 249 -18.79 -11.44 6.08
N VAL A 250 -18.97 -12.69 5.66
CA VAL A 250 -19.22 -13.83 6.55
C VAL A 250 -18.50 -15.09 6.11
N ARG A 251 -18.42 -16.05 7.03
CA ARG A 251 -18.00 -17.44 6.82
C ARG A 251 -19.18 -18.38 7.14
N TYR A 252 -19.10 -19.63 6.69
CA TYR A 252 -20.17 -20.61 6.95
C TYR A 252 -20.48 -20.81 8.44
N HIS A 253 -19.49 -20.65 9.32
CA HIS A 253 -19.66 -20.89 10.75
C HIS A 253 -20.19 -19.69 11.55
N ASP A 254 -20.12 -18.46 11.03
CA ASP A 254 -20.46 -17.24 11.79
C ASP A 254 -21.71 -16.48 11.27
N PHE A 255 -22.12 -16.69 10.02
CA PHE A 255 -23.20 -15.90 9.42
C PHE A 255 -24.51 -15.94 10.20
N LYS A 256 -24.91 -17.12 10.72
CA LYS A 256 -26.13 -17.27 11.54
C LYS A 256 -26.11 -16.40 12.78
N ASN A 257 -24.97 -16.35 13.48
CA ASN A 257 -24.81 -15.52 14.67
C ASN A 257 -24.93 -14.03 14.32
N LEU A 258 -24.30 -13.60 13.22
CA LEU A 258 -24.35 -12.21 12.78
C LEU A 258 -25.77 -11.79 12.32
N LEU A 259 -26.49 -12.68 11.62
CA LEU A 259 -27.87 -12.44 11.20
C LEU A 259 -28.84 -12.24 12.37
N THR A 260 -28.58 -12.83 13.55
CA THR A 260 -29.43 -12.59 14.72
C THR A 260 -29.28 -11.19 15.31
N LYS A 261 -28.21 -10.47 14.94
CA LYS A 261 -27.81 -9.20 15.55
C LYS A 261 -28.24 -7.97 14.73
N THR A 262 -28.58 -8.12 13.45
CA THR A 262 -28.84 -7.00 12.52
C THR A 262 -29.68 -7.43 11.31
N ASN A 263 -29.89 -6.53 10.34
CA ASN A 263 -30.81 -6.66 9.21
C ASN A 263 -30.14 -6.40 7.83
N PRO A 264 -29.11 -7.16 7.44
CA PRO A 264 -28.48 -6.95 6.14
C PRO A 264 -29.43 -7.33 5.00
N ASP A 265 -29.25 -6.73 3.82
CA ASP A 265 -29.98 -7.10 2.60
C ASP A 265 -29.34 -8.32 1.90
N LEU A 266 -28.04 -8.50 2.11
CA LEU A 266 -27.22 -9.56 1.49
C LEU A 266 -26.13 -10.09 2.42
N LEU A 267 -25.58 -11.25 2.09
CA LEU A 267 -24.36 -11.78 2.69
C LEU A 267 -23.28 -11.97 1.62
N GLU A 268 -22.05 -11.58 1.95
CA GLU A 268 -20.88 -11.92 1.15
C GLU A 268 -20.10 -13.06 1.82
N PHE A 269 -20.06 -14.24 1.21
CA PHE A 269 -19.28 -15.36 1.73
C PHE A 269 -17.84 -15.25 1.28
N HIS A 270 -16.95 -14.93 2.22
CA HIS A 270 -15.52 -14.94 1.94
C HIS A 270 -15.04 -16.37 2.01
N LEU A 271 -14.71 -16.99 0.88
CA LEU A 271 -14.30 -18.38 0.85
C LEU A 271 -12.81 -18.54 1.11
N SER A 272 -12.44 -19.58 1.84
CA SER A 272 -11.11 -20.16 1.84
C SER A 272 -11.10 -21.38 0.94
N TYR A 273 -9.91 -21.84 0.53
CA TYR A 273 -9.83 -23.07 -0.26
C TYR A 273 -10.41 -24.30 0.46
N LYS A 274 -10.45 -24.30 1.79
CA LYS A 274 -11.06 -25.38 2.58
C LYS A 274 -12.59 -25.34 2.55
N ASP A 275 -13.15 -24.14 2.42
CA ASP A 275 -14.61 -23.94 2.35
C ASP A 275 -15.17 -24.53 1.05
N LEU A 276 -14.35 -24.68 0.00
CA LEU A 276 -14.72 -25.33 -1.26
C LEU A 276 -14.91 -26.84 -1.15
N GLU A 277 -14.45 -27.45 -0.05
CA GLU A 277 -14.51 -28.90 0.19
C GLU A 277 -15.58 -29.28 1.23
N GLN A 278 -16.26 -28.29 1.82
CA GLN A 278 -17.27 -28.51 2.86
C GLN A 278 -18.63 -28.90 2.26
N ASP A 279 -19.40 -29.69 3.01
CA ASP A 279 -20.81 -29.95 2.68
C ASP A 279 -21.69 -28.80 3.19
N LEU A 280 -22.30 -28.05 2.27
CA LEU A 280 -23.17 -26.92 2.60
C LEU A 280 -24.38 -27.34 3.44
N HIS A 281 -24.87 -28.58 3.34
CA HIS A 281 -26.00 -29.05 4.13
C HIS A 281 -25.73 -29.08 5.65
N GLU A 282 -24.46 -29.08 6.06
CA GLU A 282 -24.09 -28.99 7.47
C GLU A 282 -24.28 -27.57 8.05
N PHE A 283 -24.25 -26.56 7.18
CA PHE A 283 -24.29 -25.15 7.57
C PHE A 283 -25.65 -24.50 7.27
N PHE A 284 -26.31 -24.92 6.18
CA PHE A 284 -27.56 -24.34 5.71
C PHE A 284 -28.74 -25.29 5.90
N ASP A 285 -29.75 -24.83 6.63
CA ASP A 285 -30.91 -25.60 7.09
C ASP A 285 -32.22 -25.21 6.40
N HIS A 286 -32.28 -24.01 5.83
CA HIS A 286 -33.43 -23.51 5.08
C HIS A 286 -33.00 -22.39 4.11
N PRO A 287 -33.82 -22.02 3.11
CA PRO A 287 -33.57 -20.83 2.30
C PRO A 287 -33.74 -19.53 3.10
N TYR A 288 -32.86 -18.58 2.87
CA TYR A 288 -32.81 -17.25 3.48
C TYR A 288 -33.34 -16.19 2.53
N ASP A 289 -34.17 -15.29 3.05
CA ASP A 289 -34.69 -14.14 2.30
C ASP A 289 -33.67 -12.99 2.23
N LEU A 290 -32.54 -13.29 1.59
CA LEU A 290 -31.36 -12.43 1.45
C LEU A 290 -30.79 -12.59 0.03
N ASP A 291 -30.01 -11.59 -0.40
CA ASP A 291 -29.19 -11.68 -1.61
C ASP A 291 -27.80 -12.28 -1.28
N LEU A 292 -27.03 -12.66 -2.31
CA LEU A 292 -25.78 -13.41 -2.18
C LEU A 292 -24.66 -12.82 -3.04
N VAL A 293 -23.51 -12.60 -2.40
CA VAL A 293 -22.21 -12.38 -3.06
C VAL A 293 -21.23 -13.43 -2.54
N VAL A 294 -20.29 -13.85 -3.38
CA VAL A 294 -19.21 -14.76 -3.00
C VAL A 294 -17.87 -14.10 -3.28
N HIS A 295 -16.99 -14.05 -2.29
CA HIS A 295 -15.59 -13.69 -2.50
C HIS A 295 -14.79 -14.96 -2.74
N ALA A 296 -14.19 -15.09 -3.92
CA ALA A 296 -13.32 -16.20 -4.24
C ALA A 296 -12.09 -16.23 -3.32
N PRO A 297 -11.56 -17.41 -2.96
CA PRO A 297 -10.28 -17.49 -2.28
C PRO A 297 -9.17 -16.91 -3.15
N GLU A 298 -8.26 -16.13 -2.58
CA GLU A 298 -7.04 -15.71 -3.29
C GLU A 298 -5.98 -16.82 -3.31
N LEU A 299 -5.93 -17.60 -2.22
CA LEU A 299 -4.97 -18.68 -2.00
C LEU A 299 -5.66 -20.04 -1.98
N PHE A 300 -5.19 -20.93 -2.85
CA PHE A 300 -5.64 -22.31 -3.00
C PHE A 300 -4.62 -23.32 -2.47
N ALA A 301 -5.05 -24.57 -2.37
CA ALA A 301 -4.22 -25.66 -1.87
C ALA A 301 -2.88 -25.80 -2.61
N GLY A 302 -1.81 -26.04 -1.84
CA GLY A 302 -0.43 -26.11 -2.33
C GLY A 302 0.14 -24.73 -2.68
N ASP A 303 -0.15 -23.72 -1.85
CA ASP A 303 0.34 -22.34 -1.97
C ASP A 303 0.09 -21.71 -3.35
N HIS A 304 -1.05 -22.06 -3.96
CA HIS A 304 -1.42 -21.61 -5.30
C HIS A 304 -2.21 -20.32 -5.22
N LEU A 305 -1.58 -19.19 -5.55
CA LEU A 305 -2.28 -17.93 -5.69
C LEU A 305 -3.04 -17.88 -7.01
N LEU A 306 -4.27 -17.39 -6.98
CA LEU A 306 -5.07 -17.27 -8.18
C LEU A 306 -4.41 -16.31 -9.17
N ASN A 307 -4.14 -16.80 -10.39
CA ASN A 307 -3.62 -15.95 -11.47
C ASN A 307 -4.18 -16.39 -12.82
N LEU A 308 -5.32 -15.78 -13.19
CA LEU A 308 -6.03 -16.03 -14.44
C LEU A 308 -5.35 -15.38 -15.65
N CYS A 309 -4.29 -14.60 -15.46
CA CYS A 309 -3.52 -14.02 -16.56
C CYS A 309 -2.05 -14.46 -16.56
N SER A 310 -1.70 -15.53 -15.83
CA SER A 310 -0.34 -16.07 -15.86
C SER A 310 0.11 -16.43 -17.28
N THR A 311 1.35 -16.06 -17.63
CA THR A 311 1.99 -16.47 -18.89
C THR A 311 2.41 -17.94 -18.86
N ASP A 312 2.53 -18.55 -17.68
CA ASP A 312 2.65 -20.00 -17.51
C ASP A 312 1.28 -20.64 -17.70
N THR A 313 1.10 -21.31 -18.84
CA THR A 313 -0.14 -22.01 -19.21
C THR A 313 -0.56 -23.06 -18.17
N THR A 314 0.38 -23.77 -17.55
CA THR A 314 0.06 -24.79 -16.54
C THR A 314 -0.49 -24.14 -15.27
N TYR A 315 0.17 -23.06 -14.82
CA TYR A 315 -0.28 -22.28 -13.67
C TYR A 315 -1.65 -21.62 -13.92
N ARG A 316 -1.84 -21.04 -15.12
CA ARG A 316 -3.11 -20.43 -15.52
C ARG A 316 -4.23 -21.46 -15.59
N GLN A 317 -3.98 -22.63 -16.16
CA GLN A 317 -4.99 -23.70 -16.23
C GLN A 317 -5.41 -24.18 -14.85
N LYS A 318 -4.47 -24.28 -13.90
CA LYS A 318 -4.80 -24.58 -12.50
C LYS A 318 -5.71 -23.50 -11.91
N SER A 319 -5.40 -22.21 -12.10
CA SER A 319 -6.25 -21.09 -11.65
C SER A 319 -7.67 -21.13 -12.24
N ILE A 320 -7.79 -21.44 -13.54
CA ILE A 320 -9.10 -21.63 -14.21
C ILE A 320 -9.88 -22.77 -13.55
N ASN A 321 -9.23 -23.90 -13.26
CA ASN A 321 -9.89 -25.04 -12.64
C ASN A 321 -10.34 -24.75 -11.20
N GLU A 322 -9.56 -23.99 -10.44
CA GLU A 322 -9.96 -23.55 -9.11
C GLU A 322 -11.17 -22.59 -9.17
N MET A 323 -11.21 -21.66 -10.13
CA MET A 323 -12.38 -20.80 -10.32
C MET A 323 -13.63 -21.56 -10.74
N LYS A 324 -13.50 -22.66 -11.50
CA LYS A 324 -14.65 -23.55 -11.78
C LYS A 324 -15.27 -24.11 -10.51
N LYS A 325 -14.46 -24.51 -9.53
CA LYS A 325 -14.96 -24.96 -8.22
C LYS A 325 -15.68 -23.85 -7.47
N VAL A 326 -15.15 -22.62 -7.52
CA VAL A 326 -15.81 -21.45 -6.90
C VAL A 326 -17.17 -21.19 -7.54
N ILE A 327 -17.27 -21.25 -8.86
CA ILE A 327 -18.54 -21.13 -9.60
C ILE A 327 -19.53 -22.21 -9.16
N ASP A 328 -19.10 -23.47 -9.10
CA ASP A 328 -19.97 -24.59 -8.72
C ASP A 328 -20.49 -24.47 -7.29
N ILE A 329 -19.63 -24.07 -6.34
CA ILE A 329 -20.05 -23.79 -4.96
C ILE A 329 -20.99 -22.59 -4.89
N THR A 330 -20.73 -21.53 -5.66
CA THR A 330 -21.60 -20.35 -5.71
C THR A 330 -23.00 -20.70 -6.20
N ARG A 331 -23.12 -21.56 -7.22
CA ARG A 331 -24.40 -22.07 -7.72
C ARG A 331 -25.14 -22.89 -6.67
N GLN A 332 -24.43 -23.68 -5.87
CA GLN A 332 -25.04 -24.43 -4.78
C GLN A 332 -25.50 -23.51 -3.65
N LEU A 333 -24.68 -22.52 -3.25
CA LEU A 333 -25.05 -21.51 -2.26
C LEU A 333 -26.30 -20.75 -2.67
N LYS A 334 -26.41 -20.35 -3.95
CA LYS A 334 -27.56 -19.63 -4.50
C LYS A 334 -28.91 -20.30 -4.20
N LEU A 335 -28.96 -21.64 -4.09
CA LEU A 335 -30.19 -22.37 -3.76
C LEU A 335 -30.75 -22.01 -2.37
N TYR A 336 -29.91 -21.48 -1.48
CA TYR A 336 -30.27 -21.03 -0.15
C TYR A 336 -30.57 -19.54 -0.05
N PHE A 337 -30.51 -18.76 -1.14
CA PHE A 337 -30.72 -17.31 -1.12
C PHE A 337 -31.82 -16.90 -2.10
N THR A 338 -32.98 -16.47 -1.59
CA THR A 338 -34.19 -16.31 -2.42
C THR A 338 -34.27 -14.97 -3.15
N ARG A 339 -33.47 -13.97 -2.77
CA ARG A 339 -33.44 -12.67 -3.45
C ARG A 339 -32.37 -12.58 -4.53
N CYS A 340 -31.53 -13.61 -4.66
CA CYS A 340 -30.42 -13.64 -5.59
C CYS A 340 -30.78 -14.43 -6.85
N ASP A 341 -30.91 -13.76 -7.99
CA ASP A 341 -31.10 -14.43 -9.28
C ASP A 341 -29.76 -14.93 -9.85
N ARG A 342 -28.75 -14.05 -9.85
CA ARG A 342 -27.42 -14.28 -10.43
C ARG A 342 -26.35 -13.74 -9.46
N PRO A 343 -25.82 -14.57 -8.55
CA PRO A 343 -24.84 -14.13 -7.56
C PRO A 343 -23.56 -13.63 -8.22
N CYS A 344 -23.01 -12.56 -7.64
CA CYS A 344 -21.71 -12.04 -8.01
C CYS A 344 -20.60 -12.84 -7.33
N ILE A 345 -19.51 -13.09 -8.05
CA ILE A 345 -18.28 -13.68 -7.56
C ILE A 345 -17.19 -12.61 -7.65
N VAL A 346 -16.83 -12.04 -6.50
CA VAL A 346 -15.68 -11.14 -6.39
C VAL A 346 -14.40 -11.95 -6.47
N THR A 347 -13.45 -11.52 -7.31
CA THR A 347 -12.17 -12.21 -7.44
C THR A 347 -11.03 -11.25 -7.77
N ASN A 348 -9.91 -11.45 -7.08
CA ASN A 348 -8.61 -11.01 -7.55
C ASN A 348 -8.20 -11.88 -8.74
N VAL A 349 -7.96 -11.28 -9.90
CA VAL A 349 -7.70 -12.03 -11.15
C VAL A 349 -6.21 -12.39 -11.35
N GLY A 350 -5.34 -11.91 -10.47
CA GLY A 350 -3.88 -12.02 -10.61
C GLY A 350 -3.27 -10.83 -11.33
N GLY A 351 -2.27 -11.10 -12.18
CA GLY A 351 -1.56 -10.02 -12.90
C GLY A 351 -0.49 -9.33 -12.07
N PHE A 352 -0.02 -10.02 -11.03
CA PHE A 352 1.05 -9.55 -10.17
C PHE A 352 2.44 -10.00 -10.64
N THR A 353 3.45 -9.20 -10.31
CA THR A 353 4.88 -9.47 -10.52
C THR A 353 5.65 -9.34 -9.20
N LEU A 354 6.81 -9.99 -9.12
CA LEU A 354 7.62 -10.00 -7.90
C LEU A 354 8.48 -8.73 -7.76
N ASP A 355 9.15 -8.32 -8.83
CA ASP A 355 10.28 -7.38 -8.72
C ASP A 355 9.98 -5.97 -9.24
N ALA A 356 9.05 -5.81 -10.19
CA ALA A 356 8.79 -4.53 -10.84
C ALA A 356 7.39 -4.48 -11.50
N PRO A 357 6.78 -3.29 -11.65
CA PRO A 357 5.56 -3.11 -12.43
C PRO A 357 5.82 -3.34 -13.92
N LEU A 358 4.76 -3.73 -14.64
CA LEU A 358 4.78 -4.02 -16.07
C LEU A 358 4.63 -2.76 -16.92
N SER A 359 5.21 -2.80 -18.12
CA SER A 359 4.95 -1.79 -19.15
C SER A 359 3.50 -1.86 -19.64
N LEU A 360 3.01 -0.77 -20.24
CA LEU A 360 1.66 -0.73 -20.85
C LEU A 360 1.43 -1.87 -21.86
N SER A 361 2.41 -2.18 -22.70
CA SER A 361 2.26 -3.22 -23.73
C SER A 361 2.21 -4.63 -23.14
N GLU A 362 2.84 -4.85 -21.99
CA GLU A 362 2.75 -6.11 -21.25
C GLU A 362 1.42 -6.24 -20.53
N ARG A 363 0.90 -5.15 -19.93
CA ARG A 363 -0.44 -5.11 -19.32
C ARG A 363 -1.54 -5.50 -20.32
N VAL A 364 -1.50 -4.95 -21.53
CA VAL A 364 -2.47 -5.28 -22.59
C VAL A 364 -2.49 -6.79 -22.86
N LYS A 365 -1.31 -7.42 -22.98
CA LYS A 365 -1.23 -8.88 -23.19
C LYS A 365 -1.83 -9.67 -22.03
N LEU A 366 -1.66 -9.20 -20.79
CA LEU A 366 -2.25 -9.88 -19.63
C LEU A 366 -3.78 -9.75 -19.59
N TYR A 367 -4.35 -8.61 -20.01
CA TYR A 367 -5.80 -8.50 -20.17
C TYR A 367 -6.32 -9.44 -21.28
N GLU A 368 -5.60 -9.63 -22.38
CA GLU A 368 -5.95 -10.62 -23.40
C GLU A 368 -5.95 -12.06 -22.83
N LEU A 369 -4.95 -12.41 -22.01
CA LEU A 369 -4.88 -13.70 -21.33
C LEU A 369 -5.99 -13.88 -20.29
N LEU A 370 -6.38 -12.80 -19.61
CA LEU A 370 -7.51 -12.81 -18.69
C LEU A 370 -8.80 -13.12 -19.44
N ILE A 371 -9.07 -12.46 -20.57
CA ILE A 371 -10.25 -12.73 -21.40
C ILE A 371 -10.26 -14.17 -21.91
N ASP A 372 -9.11 -14.69 -22.37
CA ASP A 372 -8.97 -16.10 -22.75
C ASP A 372 -9.39 -17.02 -21.59
N SER A 373 -8.90 -16.75 -20.38
CA SER A 373 -9.21 -17.56 -19.20
C SER A 373 -10.67 -17.46 -18.77
N LEU A 374 -11.23 -16.26 -18.75
CA LEU A 374 -12.64 -16.03 -18.42
C LEU A 374 -13.57 -16.70 -19.45
N SER A 375 -13.19 -16.73 -20.72
CA SER A 375 -13.98 -17.40 -21.77
C SER A 375 -14.07 -18.93 -21.61
N GLN A 376 -13.15 -19.51 -20.83
CA GLN A 376 -13.14 -20.94 -20.49
C GLN A 376 -13.95 -21.28 -19.24
N LEU A 377 -14.48 -20.26 -18.55
CA LEU A 377 -15.35 -20.42 -17.39
C LEU A 377 -16.80 -20.39 -17.85
N ASP A 378 -17.54 -21.43 -17.50
CA ASP A 378 -18.98 -21.42 -17.64
C ASP A 378 -19.58 -20.52 -16.55
N ALA A 379 -19.83 -19.26 -16.89
CA ALA A 379 -20.43 -18.27 -16.02
C ALA A 379 -21.97 -18.27 -16.08
N GLU A 380 -22.63 -19.30 -16.64
CA GLU A 380 -24.09 -19.37 -16.62
C GLU A 380 -24.61 -19.38 -15.17
N GLY A 381 -25.58 -18.51 -14.88
CA GLY A 381 -26.18 -18.41 -13.55
C GLY A 381 -25.32 -17.71 -12.48
N VAL A 382 -24.12 -17.24 -12.80
CA VAL A 382 -23.26 -16.44 -11.89
C VAL A 382 -22.65 -15.26 -12.63
N GLU A 383 -22.11 -14.27 -11.92
CA GLU A 383 -21.39 -13.16 -12.54
C GLU A 383 -20.03 -12.98 -11.89
N ILE A 384 -18.95 -13.18 -12.65
CA ILE A 384 -17.59 -12.94 -12.16
C ILE A 384 -17.32 -11.44 -12.28
N ILE A 385 -17.01 -10.82 -11.15
CA ILE A 385 -16.66 -9.40 -11.07
C ILE A 385 -15.21 -9.26 -10.57
N PRO A 386 -14.25 -8.92 -11.45
CA PRO A 386 -12.90 -8.61 -11.02
C PRO A 386 -12.89 -7.48 -9.98
N GLN A 387 -12.05 -7.59 -8.96
CA GLN A 387 -11.88 -6.55 -7.94
C GLN A 387 -10.81 -5.54 -8.38
N THR A 388 -11.01 -4.26 -8.06
CA THR A 388 -9.94 -3.27 -8.14
C THR A 388 -8.83 -3.60 -7.15
N MET A 389 -7.57 -3.46 -7.55
CA MET A 389 -6.41 -3.88 -6.75
C MET A 389 -5.52 -2.68 -6.37
N PRO A 390 -4.86 -2.70 -5.19
CA PRO A 390 -3.88 -1.69 -4.86
C PRO A 390 -2.60 -1.97 -5.67
N PRO A 391 -1.67 -1.00 -5.79
CA PRO A 391 -0.43 -1.20 -6.52
C PRO A 391 0.50 -2.23 -5.83
N PHE A 392 0.45 -2.31 -4.50
CA PHE A 392 1.39 -3.10 -3.70
C PHE A 392 0.75 -3.98 -2.62
N PRO A 393 -0.18 -4.90 -2.95
CA PRO A 393 -0.83 -5.73 -1.96
C PRO A 393 0.15 -6.72 -1.32
N TRP A 394 -0.16 -7.10 -0.09
CA TRP A 394 0.53 -8.15 0.64
C TRP A 394 -0.06 -9.52 0.34
N HIS A 395 0.64 -10.29 -0.49
CA HIS A 395 0.34 -11.71 -0.71
C HIS A 395 1.19 -12.57 0.23
N PHE A 396 0.67 -13.69 0.74
CA PHE A 396 1.41 -14.60 1.65
C PHE A 396 2.85 -14.85 1.16
N GLY A 397 3.84 -14.28 1.86
CA GLY A 397 5.26 -14.37 1.50
C GLY A 397 5.93 -13.05 1.06
N GLY A 398 5.18 -11.97 0.86
CA GLY A 398 5.73 -10.63 0.61
C GLY A 398 4.83 -9.71 -0.21
N GLN A 399 5.21 -8.44 -0.24
CA GLN A 399 4.61 -7.45 -1.13
C GLN A 399 4.85 -7.82 -2.60
N ARG A 400 3.83 -7.62 -3.45
CA ARG A 400 3.92 -7.83 -4.91
C ARG A 400 3.48 -6.58 -5.65
N TYR A 401 3.85 -6.47 -6.91
CA TYR A 401 3.38 -5.40 -7.80
C TYR A 401 2.15 -5.88 -8.56
N HIS A 402 0.99 -5.27 -8.32
CA HIS A 402 -0.20 -5.53 -9.13
C HIS A 402 -0.24 -4.62 -10.35
N ASN A 403 -0.73 -5.17 -11.46
CA ASN A 403 -0.67 -4.47 -12.76
C ASN A 403 -2.03 -4.38 -13.46
N LEU A 404 -3.02 -5.19 -13.06
CA LEU A 404 -4.36 -5.22 -13.64
C LEU A 404 -5.35 -4.71 -12.61
N PHE A 405 -6.39 -4.02 -13.06
CA PHE A 405 -7.42 -3.39 -12.21
C PHE A 405 -6.88 -2.40 -11.15
N VAL A 406 -5.68 -1.86 -11.36
CA VAL A 406 -5.09 -0.76 -10.58
C VAL A 406 -5.39 0.60 -11.22
N ASP A 407 -5.28 0.66 -12.56
CA ASP A 407 -5.50 1.87 -13.36
C ASP A 407 -6.99 2.01 -13.71
N PRO A 408 -7.63 3.17 -13.43
CA PRO A 408 -9.05 3.36 -13.71
C PRO A 408 -9.37 3.36 -15.20
N GLN A 409 -8.45 3.81 -16.05
CA GLN A 409 -8.65 3.85 -17.49
C GLN A 409 -8.62 2.44 -18.07
N ASP A 410 -7.63 1.63 -17.68
CA ASP A 410 -7.54 0.23 -18.10
C ASP A 410 -8.78 -0.55 -17.66
N THR A 411 -9.21 -0.32 -16.41
CA THR A 411 -10.40 -0.96 -15.82
C THR A 411 -11.66 -0.60 -16.59
N ALA A 412 -11.93 0.70 -16.79
CA ALA A 412 -13.10 1.17 -17.53
C ALA A 412 -13.10 0.68 -18.99
N GLN A 413 -11.92 0.64 -19.63
CA GLN A 413 -11.77 0.11 -20.98
C GLN A 413 -12.10 -1.38 -21.03
N PHE A 414 -11.55 -2.19 -20.11
CA PHE A 414 -11.84 -3.61 -20.03
C PHE A 414 -13.35 -3.87 -19.86
N CYS A 415 -13.98 -3.19 -18.90
CA CYS A 415 -15.41 -3.32 -18.63
C CYS A 415 -16.27 -2.95 -19.84
N SER A 416 -15.97 -1.83 -20.49
CA SER A 416 -16.70 -1.34 -21.66
C SER A 416 -16.55 -2.27 -22.87
N GLN A 417 -15.34 -2.76 -23.15
CA GLN A 417 -15.06 -3.59 -24.32
C GLN A 417 -15.62 -5.01 -24.20
N HIS A 418 -15.61 -5.55 -22.98
CA HIS A 418 -15.95 -6.96 -22.75
C HIS A 418 -17.27 -7.15 -21.99
N SER A 419 -17.99 -6.06 -21.68
CA SER A 419 -19.26 -6.07 -20.93
C SER A 419 -19.15 -6.73 -19.56
N TYR A 420 -18.04 -6.46 -18.85
CA TYR A 420 -17.86 -6.89 -17.46
C TYR A 420 -18.21 -5.75 -16.50
N ARG A 421 -18.67 -6.16 -15.31
CA ARG A 421 -18.74 -5.29 -14.13
C ARG A 421 -17.63 -5.67 -13.16
N VAL A 422 -17.38 -4.81 -12.17
CA VAL A 422 -16.30 -4.98 -11.19
C VAL A 422 -16.81 -4.87 -9.76
N CYS A 423 -16.06 -5.47 -8.83
CA CYS A 423 -16.11 -5.05 -7.44
C CYS A 423 -15.17 -3.86 -7.26
N LEU A 424 -15.71 -2.74 -6.80
CA LEU A 424 -14.89 -1.59 -6.46
C LEU A 424 -14.50 -1.68 -4.99
N ASP A 425 -13.25 -2.04 -4.76
CA ASP A 425 -12.61 -1.88 -3.47
C ASP A 425 -12.02 -0.47 -3.36
N ILE A 426 -12.61 0.31 -2.46
CA ILE A 426 -12.31 1.74 -2.36
C ILE A 426 -10.97 1.99 -1.69
N SER A 427 -10.56 1.10 -0.77
CA SER A 427 -9.27 1.17 -0.11
C SER A 427 -8.18 0.90 -1.13
N HIS A 428 -8.33 -0.16 -1.94
CA HIS A 428 -7.43 -0.46 -3.04
C HIS A 428 -7.30 0.67 -4.05
N SER A 429 -8.43 1.18 -4.53
CA SER A 429 -8.47 2.26 -5.51
C SER A 429 -7.86 3.54 -4.98
N LYS A 430 -8.06 3.86 -3.69
CA LYS A 430 -7.46 5.03 -3.06
C LYS A 430 -5.94 4.91 -2.92
N LEU A 431 -5.43 3.74 -2.53
CA LEU A 431 -3.98 3.46 -2.52
C LEU A 431 -3.36 3.57 -3.93
N ALA A 432 -4.08 3.12 -4.97
CA ALA A 432 -3.66 3.30 -6.36
C ALA A 432 -3.60 4.79 -6.73
N CYS A 433 -4.62 5.57 -6.38
CA CYS A 433 -4.62 7.02 -6.58
C CYS A 433 -3.44 7.71 -5.88
N ASN A 434 -3.12 7.31 -4.66
CA ASN A 434 -2.00 7.90 -3.91
C ASN A 434 -0.65 7.59 -4.55
N ASN A 435 -0.43 6.35 -4.99
CA ASN A 435 0.81 5.96 -5.67
C ASN A 435 1.04 6.76 -6.97
N HIS A 436 -0.03 7.00 -7.73
CA HIS A 436 0.06 7.67 -9.02
C HIS A 436 -0.26 9.17 -8.99
N ASN A 437 -0.58 9.73 -7.83
CA ASN A 437 -1.09 11.08 -7.65
C ASN A 437 -2.34 11.39 -8.52
N TRP A 438 -3.26 10.43 -8.61
CA TRP A 438 -4.53 10.59 -9.31
C TRP A 438 -5.61 11.17 -8.39
N SER A 439 -6.59 11.85 -9.00
CA SER A 439 -7.80 12.26 -8.31
C SER A 439 -8.68 11.05 -8.01
N PHE A 440 -9.01 10.84 -6.73
CA PHE A 440 -9.90 9.75 -6.33
C PHE A 440 -11.30 9.94 -6.93
N LYS A 441 -11.79 11.18 -7.01
CA LYS A 441 -13.05 11.49 -7.68
C LYS A 441 -13.04 11.07 -9.16
N GLU A 442 -11.98 11.39 -9.90
CA GLU A 442 -11.88 11.02 -11.32
C GLU A 442 -11.78 9.50 -11.51
N PHE A 443 -11.21 8.78 -10.52
CA PHE A 443 -11.23 7.32 -10.50
C PHE A 443 -12.67 6.81 -10.40
N ILE A 444 -13.45 7.31 -9.44
CA ILE A 444 -14.85 6.91 -9.23
C ILE A 444 -15.73 7.28 -10.44
N GLU A 445 -15.49 8.43 -11.08
CA GLU A 445 -16.22 8.83 -12.28
C GLU A 445 -15.96 7.88 -13.47
N GLN A 446 -14.75 7.34 -13.59
CA GLN A 446 -14.38 6.41 -14.66
C GLN A 446 -14.85 4.98 -14.42
N VAL A 447 -14.68 4.46 -13.20
CA VAL A 447 -14.96 3.05 -12.87
C VAL A 447 -16.39 2.85 -12.37
N GLY A 448 -16.96 3.84 -11.68
CA GLY A 448 -18.29 3.81 -11.07
C GLY A 448 -19.41 3.24 -11.97
N PRO A 449 -19.53 3.63 -13.26
CA PRO A 449 -20.56 3.11 -14.15
C PRO A 449 -20.54 1.58 -14.34
N PHE A 450 -19.43 0.91 -14.02
CA PHE A 450 -19.23 -0.52 -14.18
C PHE A 450 -19.28 -1.28 -12.84
N VAL A 451 -19.57 -0.61 -11.73
CA VAL A 451 -19.54 -1.23 -10.39
C VAL A 451 -20.79 -2.07 -10.15
N ALA A 452 -20.58 -3.33 -9.76
CA ALA A 452 -21.64 -4.23 -9.32
C ALA A 452 -21.74 -4.31 -7.79
N HIS A 453 -20.58 -4.33 -7.13
CA HIS A 453 -20.44 -4.50 -5.69
C HIS A 453 -19.30 -3.61 -5.16
N LEU A 454 -19.33 -3.29 -3.87
CA LEU A 454 -18.39 -2.39 -3.22
C LEU A 454 -17.82 -3.03 -1.96
N HIS A 455 -16.50 -2.99 -1.86
CA HIS A 455 -15.79 -3.22 -0.61
C HIS A 455 -15.40 -1.88 -0.01
N ILE A 456 -15.92 -1.61 1.20
CA ILE A 456 -15.77 -0.31 1.85
C ILE A 456 -14.90 -0.44 3.09
N ALA A 457 -13.72 0.15 3.01
CA ALA A 457 -12.82 0.41 4.12
C ALA A 457 -12.07 1.72 3.88
N ASP A 458 -11.52 2.30 4.93
CA ASP A 458 -10.66 3.48 4.78
C ASP A 458 -9.25 3.06 4.37
N SER A 459 -8.43 4.02 3.95
CA SER A 459 -7.03 3.78 3.63
C SER A 459 -6.15 5.00 3.88
N GLU A 460 -4.86 4.81 4.12
CA GLU A 460 -3.86 5.88 4.28
C GLU A 460 -2.60 5.57 3.45
N GLY A 461 -2.08 6.57 2.72
CA GLY A 461 -0.76 6.45 2.09
C GLY A 461 -0.69 5.41 0.97
N LEU A 462 0.31 4.53 0.99
CA LEU A 462 0.59 3.55 -0.08
C LEU A 462 0.31 2.09 0.32
N ASP A 463 0.19 1.81 1.62
CA ASP A 463 0.08 0.46 2.17
C ASP A 463 -0.89 0.34 3.37
N GLY A 464 -1.51 1.45 3.80
CA GLY A 464 -2.52 1.47 4.86
C GLY A 464 -3.87 1.00 4.34
N GLU A 465 -4.01 -0.27 4.01
CA GLU A 465 -5.22 -0.88 3.45
C GLU A 465 -6.21 -1.33 4.54
N GLY A 466 -7.51 -1.21 4.28
CA GLY A 466 -8.54 -1.84 5.11
C GLY A 466 -8.72 -1.18 6.47
N LEU A 467 -8.38 0.10 6.60
CA LEU A 467 -8.48 0.85 7.85
C LEU A 467 -9.95 1.05 8.25
N GLN A 468 -10.16 1.36 9.54
CA GLN A 468 -11.49 1.70 10.01
C GLN A 468 -11.96 3.03 9.40
N ILE A 469 -13.27 3.15 9.15
CA ILE A 469 -13.90 4.34 8.57
C ILE A 469 -13.54 5.59 9.39
N GLY A 470 -12.92 6.58 8.77
CA GLY A 470 -12.50 7.84 9.39
C GLY A 470 -11.14 7.78 10.09
N GLU A 471 -10.38 6.69 9.95
CA GLU A 471 -8.98 6.61 10.40
C GLU A 471 -7.96 6.86 9.27
N GLY A 472 -8.41 6.87 8.02
CA GLY A 472 -7.60 7.16 6.84
C GLY A 472 -7.88 8.53 6.23
N GLU A 473 -7.74 8.62 4.91
CA GLU A 473 -7.82 9.87 4.14
C GLU A 473 -8.99 9.89 3.13
N ILE A 474 -9.89 8.91 3.16
CA ILE A 474 -11.09 8.92 2.29
C ILE A 474 -12.13 9.91 2.82
N ASP A 475 -12.51 10.88 1.99
CA ASP A 475 -13.66 11.76 2.23
C ASP A 475 -14.96 11.02 1.89
N PHE A 476 -15.52 10.29 2.87
CA PHE A 476 -16.74 9.50 2.71
C PHE A 476 -17.98 10.31 2.24
N PRO A 477 -18.25 11.53 2.75
CA PRO A 477 -19.31 12.38 2.20
C PRO A 477 -19.17 12.65 0.70
N ALA A 478 -17.97 13.05 0.25
CA ALA A 478 -17.73 13.34 -1.17
C ALA A 478 -17.82 12.06 -2.02
N PHE A 479 -17.19 10.98 -1.54
CA PHE A 479 -17.25 9.66 -2.16
C PHE A 479 -18.68 9.15 -2.34
N ALA A 480 -19.53 9.27 -1.31
CA ALA A 480 -20.93 8.87 -1.37
C ALA A 480 -21.71 9.70 -2.42
N GLU A 481 -21.43 11.00 -2.56
CA GLU A 481 -22.04 11.84 -3.59
C GLU A 481 -21.68 11.35 -5.00
N ASP A 482 -20.41 11.03 -5.23
CA ASP A 482 -19.94 10.54 -6.53
C ASP A 482 -20.53 9.15 -6.85
N LEU A 483 -20.56 8.23 -5.87
CA LEU A 483 -21.20 6.92 -6.02
C LEU A 483 -22.70 7.01 -6.31
N ASN A 484 -23.42 7.95 -5.70
CA ASN A 484 -24.85 8.12 -5.95
C ASN A 484 -25.13 8.55 -7.41
N LYS A 485 -24.14 9.16 -8.09
CA LYS A 485 -24.24 9.53 -9.51
C LYS A 485 -23.85 8.38 -10.43
N THR A 486 -22.80 7.62 -10.09
CA THR A 486 -22.18 6.66 -11.00
C THR A 486 -22.64 5.21 -10.77
N ALA A 487 -22.89 4.83 -9.52
CA ALA A 487 -23.23 3.46 -9.10
C ALA A 487 -24.35 3.46 -8.02
N PRO A 488 -25.55 4.00 -8.30
CA PRO A 488 -26.60 4.16 -7.29
C PRO A 488 -27.19 2.85 -6.77
N TYR A 489 -27.06 1.74 -7.51
CA TYR A 489 -27.64 0.44 -7.16
C TYR A 489 -26.59 -0.60 -6.77
N ALA A 490 -25.30 -0.25 -6.81
CA ALA A 490 -24.25 -1.16 -6.38
C ALA A 490 -24.39 -1.42 -4.88
N SER A 491 -24.42 -2.71 -4.53
CA SER A 491 -24.47 -3.13 -3.14
C SER A 491 -23.09 -3.01 -2.49
N PHE A 492 -23.02 -3.01 -1.16
CA PHE A 492 -21.74 -2.90 -0.46
C PHE A 492 -21.67 -3.76 0.79
N ILE A 493 -20.44 -4.06 1.20
CA ILE A 493 -20.11 -4.53 2.54
C ILE A 493 -19.00 -3.68 3.17
N PRO A 494 -18.93 -3.55 4.51
CA PRO A 494 -17.76 -3.02 5.19
C PRO A 494 -16.65 -4.09 5.22
N GLU A 495 -15.53 -3.86 4.54
CA GLU A 495 -14.39 -4.80 4.50
C GLU A 495 -13.22 -4.30 5.36
N ILE A 496 -13.52 -4.03 6.63
CA ILE A 496 -12.49 -3.57 7.58
C ILE A 496 -11.53 -4.71 7.85
N TRP A 497 -10.22 -4.42 7.81
CA TRP A 497 -9.19 -5.38 8.19
C TRP A 497 -9.48 -5.92 9.59
N GLN A 498 -9.64 -7.24 9.69
CA GLN A 498 -10.02 -7.93 10.93
C GLN A 498 -11.35 -7.47 11.55
N GLY A 499 -12.27 -6.88 10.77
CA GLY A 499 -13.55 -6.37 11.26
C GLY A 499 -14.46 -7.43 11.88
N HIS A 500 -14.26 -8.70 11.52
CA HIS A 500 -14.97 -9.86 12.08
C HIS A 500 -14.55 -10.21 13.52
N LYS A 501 -13.41 -9.69 14.00
CA LYS A 501 -12.96 -9.94 15.37
C LYS A 501 -13.93 -9.35 16.38
N ASN A 502 -13.89 -9.90 17.59
CA ASN A 502 -14.73 -9.44 18.70
C ASN A 502 -16.22 -9.33 18.29
N ASP A 503 -16.77 -10.42 17.74
CA ASP A 503 -18.18 -10.47 17.32
C ASP A 503 -18.58 -9.46 16.22
N GLY A 504 -17.67 -9.13 15.31
CA GLY A 504 -17.94 -8.23 14.18
C GLY A 504 -17.80 -6.75 14.54
N GLU A 505 -17.11 -6.41 15.62
CA GLU A 505 -17.01 -5.03 16.14
C GLU A 505 -16.60 -4.02 15.07
N GLY A 506 -15.60 -4.35 14.25
CA GLY A 506 -15.14 -3.45 13.19
C GLY A 506 -16.23 -3.16 12.15
N PHE A 507 -17.11 -4.13 11.88
CA PHE A 507 -18.25 -3.93 10.98
C PHE A 507 -19.28 -2.98 11.60
N TRP A 508 -19.58 -3.12 12.89
CA TRP A 508 -20.56 -2.27 13.57
C TRP A 508 -20.10 -0.81 13.64
N ILE A 509 -18.81 -0.58 13.91
CA ILE A 509 -18.21 0.75 13.88
C ILE A 509 -18.30 1.35 12.48
N ALA A 510 -17.97 0.56 11.44
CA ALA A 510 -18.02 1.02 10.07
C ALA A 510 -19.44 1.39 9.65
N LEU A 511 -20.42 0.52 9.91
CA LEU A 511 -21.82 0.75 9.54
C LEU A 511 -22.40 1.98 10.25
N GLU A 512 -22.10 2.17 11.53
CA GLU A 512 -22.54 3.36 12.28
C GLU A 512 -22.00 4.66 11.66
N LYS A 513 -20.74 4.64 11.18
CA LYS A 513 -20.10 5.80 10.55
C LYS A 513 -20.55 6.03 9.10
N LEU A 514 -20.93 4.97 8.39
CA LEU A 514 -21.34 5.04 6.97
C LEU A 514 -22.81 5.42 6.78
N GLU A 515 -23.69 5.03 7.72
CA GLU A 515 -25.15 5.24 7.60
C GLU A 515 -25.58 6.69 7.32
N PRO A 516 -24.91 7.74 7.82
CA PRO A 516 -25.25 9.11 7.46
C PRO A 516 -25.05 9.47 5.98
N TYR A 517 -24.20 8.73 5.26
CA TYR A 517 -23.72 9.09 3.92
C TYR A 517 -24.23 8.16 2.82
N MET A 518 -24.23 6.85 3.08
CA MET A 518 -24.50 5.76 2.12
C MET A 518 -25.96 5.32 2.11
#